data_AF-A0A0G4IVW1-F1
#
_entry.id   AF-A0A0G4IVW1-F1
#
_cell.length_a   1.000
_cell.length_b   1.000
_cell.length_c   1.000
_cell.angle_alpha   90.00
_cell.angle_beta   90.00
_cell.angle_gamma   90.00
#
_symmetry.space_group_name_H-M   'P 1'
#
loop_
_entity.id
_entity.type
_entity.pdbx_description
1 polymer ?
#
loop_
_entity_poly.entity_id
_entity_poly.type
_entity_poly.pdbx_seq_one_letter_code
_entity_poly.pdbx_strand_id
1 'polypeptide(L)'
;MTNEYFRYMPFGPFESQPQYMGKLECIHKSPTWMPFVMRENASGMLIGMVAFLNIVPEYKAAEIGMIWVAEKFQGRGYAAEASGLLLWHAFRNLHLRRVEWKAHHKNVPSQNLATKLGVVHEGTFRKHMFFKGESRDSLFYSVIDDDYEHVEKNLDNIVSRRRA
;
A
#
# COMPACT_ATOMS: atom_id res chain seq x y z
N MET A 1 8.16 -1.04 19.45
CA MET A 1 7.02 -0.98 18.50
C MET A 1 6.55 -2.41 18.28
N THR A 2 5.25 -2.70 18.41
CA THR A 2 4.71 -4.06 18.28
C THR A 2 5.09 -4.67 16.93
N ASN A 3 5.56 -5.92 16.95
CA ASN A 3 6.16 -6.66 15.83
C ASN A 3 5.21 -6.81 14.62
N GLU A 4 3.91 -6.73 14.85
CA GLU A 4 2.87 -7.04 13.87
C GLU A 4 2.85 -6.12 12.63
N TYR A 5 3.17 -4.82 12.74
CA TYR A 5 3.17 -3.92 11.57
C TYR A 5 4.10 -4.38 10.45
N PHE A 6 5.25 -4.95 10.84
CA PHE A 6 6.30 -5.32 9.92
C PHE A 6 6.26 -6.82 9.57
N ARG A 7 5.32 -7.59 10.12
CA ARG A 7 5.27 -9.05 9.95
C ARG A 7 5.45 -9.50 8.49
N TYR A 8 4.75 -8.85 7.57
CA TYR A 8 4.81 -9.16 6.13
C TYR A 8 5.63 -8.17 5.29
N MET A 9 6.32 -7.23 5.93
CA MET A 9 7.25 -6.32 5.25
C MET A 9 8.65 -6.94 5.18
N PRO A 10 9.41 -6.70 4.09
CA PRO A 10 10.75 -7.25 3.93
C PRO A 10 11.79 -6.59 4.85
N PHE A 11 11.39 -5.59 5.64
CA PHE A 11 12.19 -4.90 6.64
C PHE A 11 11.46 -4.83 7.98
N GLY A 12 12.18 -4.38 9.01
CA GLY A 12 11.72 -4.42 10.39
C GLY A 12 11.71 -5.85 10.97
N PRO A 13 11.23 -6.04 12.21
CA PRO A 13 10.87 -4.99 13.15
C PRO A 13 12.08 -4.09 13.48
N PHE A 14 11.80 -2.88 13.98
CA PHE A 14 12.84 -1.94 14.40
C PHE A 14 12.84 -1.88 15.93
N GLU A 15 14.02 -2.00 16.52
CA GLU A 15 14.21 -2.01 17.98
C GLU A 15 14.27 -0.58 18.55
N SER A 16 14.58 0.40 17.70
CA SER A 16 14.71 1.80 18.11
C SER A 16 14.23 2.77 17.02
N GLN A 17 13.89 3.99 17.44
CA GLN A 17 13.52 5.07 16.53
C GLN A 17 14.66 5.40 15.53
N PRO A 18 15.95 5.49 15.93
CA PRO A 18 17.04 5.71 14.97
C PRO A 18 17.12 4.65 13.87
N GLN A 19 16.93 3.36 14.18
CA GLN A 19 16.92 2.30 13.16
C GLN A 19 15.78 2.50 12.15
N TYR A 20 14.59 2.85 12.65
CA TYR A 20 13.44 3.14 11.79
C TYR A 20 13.67 4.38 10.91
N MET A 21 14.18 5.46 11.49
CA MET A 21 14.50 6.70 10.77
C MET A 21 15.56 6.47 9.68
N GLY A 22 16.62 5.72 9.98
CA GLY A 22 17.63 5.35 8.98
C GLY A 22 17.02 4.58 7.81
N LYS A 23 16.06 3.67 8.06
CA LYS A 23 15.36 2.99 6.97
C LYS A 23 14.49 3.94 6.14
N LEU A 24 13.79 4.88 6.78
CA LEU A 24 12.99 5.89 6.07
C LEU A 24 13.86 6.81 5.21
N GLU A 25 15.05 7.19 5.68
CA GLU A 25 16.00 7.97 4.89
C GLU A 25 16.48 7.22 3.65
N CYS A 26 16.78 5.92 3.77
CA CYS A 26 17.11 5.09 2.61
C CYS A 26 15.96 5.04 1.60
N ILE A 27 14.72 4.92 2.08
CA ILE A 27 13.53 4.90 1.22
C ILE A 27 13.34 6.25 0.53
N HIS A 28 13.48 7.36 1.26
CA HIS A 28 13.30 8.71 0.74
C HIS A 28 14.31 9.07 -0.35
N LYS A 29 15.53 8.53 -0.29
CA LYS A 29 16.57 8.73 -1.31
C LYS A 29 16.38 7.87 -2.57
N SER A 30 15.43 6.93 -2.56
CA SER A 30 15.18 6.06 -3.71
C SER A 30 14.52 6.83 -4.85
N PRO A 31 15.02 6.75 -6.10
CA PRO A 31 14.36 7.37 -7.24
C PRO A 31 13.06 6.65 -7.65
N THR A 32 12.86 5.42 -7.18
CA THR A 32 11.72 4.57 -7.58
C THR A 32 10.69 4.39 -6.47
N TRP A 33 10.87 5.02 -5.30
CA TRP A 33 9.95 4.94 -4.18
C TRP A 33 9.55 6.35 -3.74
N MET A 34 8.26 6.55 -3.50
CA MET A 34 7.70 7.82 -3.06
C MET A 34 6.75 7.57 -1.88
N PRO A 35 7.23 7.73 -0.63
CA PRO A 35 6.41 7.51 0.56
C PRO A 35 5.53 8.73 0.88
N PHE A 36 4.34 8.45 1.40
CA PHE A 36 3.38 9.42 1.93
C PHE A 36 3.02 9.07 3.36
N VAL A 37 2.75 10.11 4.16
CA VAL A 37 2.23 9.96 5.53
C VAL A 37 0.72 10.16 5.51
N MET A 38 0.02 9.32 6.28
CA MET A 38 -1.41 9.48 6.51
C MET A 38 -1.62 10.42 7.69
N ARG A 39 -2.34 11.52 7.48
CA ARG A 39 -2.76 12.44 8.55
C ARG A 39 -4.27 12.34 8.76
N GLU A 40 -4.70 12.02 9.97
CA GLU A 40 -6.13 12.00 10.30
C GLU A 40 -6.68 13.42 10.35
N ASN A 41 -7.76 13.70 9.62
CA ASN A 41 -8.35 15.04 9.57
C ASN A 41 -8.90 15.51 10.92
N ALA A 42 -9.52 14.61 11.70
CA ALA A 42 -10.18 14.97 12.96
C ALA A 42 -9.19 15.37 14.06
N SER A 43 -8.13 14.59 14.27
CA SER A 43 -7.14 14.87 15.31
C SER A 43 -5.90 15.61 14.81
N GLY A 44 -5.68 15.65 13.49
CA GLY A 44 -4.44 16.13 12.90
C GLY A 44 -3.22 15.22 13.11
N MET A 45 -3.39 14.05 13.73
CA MET A 45 -2.28 13.12 14.02
C MET A 45 -1.79 12.42 12.76
N LEU A 46 -0.50 12.09 12.73
CA LEU A 46 0.06 11.14 11.75
C LEU A 46 -0.27 9.71 12.20
N ILE A 47 -0.88 8.94 11.32
CA ILE A 47 -1.52 7.66 11.69
C ILE A 47 -1.02 6.46 10.90
N GLY A 48 -0.14 6.66 9.91
CA GLY A 48 0.28 5.58 9.03
C GLY A 48 1.07 6.08 7.83
N MET A 49 1.35 5.16 6.91
CA MET A 49 2.02 5.45 5.65
C MET A 49 1.48 4.58 4.52
N VAL A 50 1.65 5.08 3.30
CA VAL A 50 1.49 4.36 2.03
C VAL A 50 2.52 4.91 1.06
N ALA A 51 2.94 4.14 0.07
CA ALA A 51 3.94 4.60 -0.90
C ALA A 51 3.62 4.11 -2.31
N PHE A 52 4.08 4.89 -3.29
CA PHE A 52 4.47 4.30 -4.57
C PHE A 52 5.84 3.63 -4.40
N LEU A 53 5.96 2.43 -4.94
CA LEU A 53 7.15 1.59 -4.98
C LEU A 53 7.42 1.22 -6.44
N ASN A 54 8.64 0.78 -6.74
CA ASN A 54 9.00 0.22 -8.06
C ASN A 54 8.47 1.08 -9.23
N ILE A 55 8.57 2.40 -9.11
CA ILE A 55 8.11 3.35 -10.14
C ILE A 55 8.96 3.15 -11.40
N VAL A 56 8.30 3.01 -12.53
CA VAL A 56 8.93 2.90 -13.86
C VAL A 56 8.25 3.91 -14.81
N PRO A 57 8.73 5.16 -14.85
CA PRO A 57 8.11 6.23 -15.63
C PRO A 57 7.98 5.90 -17.12
N GLU A 58 8.98 5.23 -17.68
CA GLU A 58 9.04 4.84 -19.10
C GLU A 58 7.86 3.94 -19.50
N TYR A 59 7.38 3.12 -18.55
CA TYR A 59 6.26 2.22 -18.76
C TYR A 59 4.93 2.76 -18.25
N LYS A 60 4.96 3.95 -17.62
CA LYS A 60 3.82 4.55 -16.92
C LYS A 60 3.26 3.58 -15.87
N ALA A 61 4.16 2.99 -15.07
CA ALA A 61 3.81 1.97 -14.11
C ALA A 61 4.41 2.25 -12.72
N ALA A 62 3.72 1.81 -11.67
CA ALA A 62 4.22 1.81 -10.30
C ALA A 62 3.55 0.68 -9.51
N GLU A 63 4.02 0.43 -8.30
CA GLU A 63 3.38 -0.41 -7.29
C GLU A 63 2.89 0.47 -6.15
N ILE A 64 1.71 0.18 -5.58
CA ILE A 64 1.31 0.73 -4.28
C ILE A 64 1.62 -0.30 -3.20
N GLY A 65 2.27 0.15 -2.14
CA GLY A 65 2.62 -0.71 -1.03
C GLY A 65 3.08 0.07 0.19
N MET A 66 3.83 -0.63 1.06
CA MET A 66 4.28 -0.09 2.35
C MET A 66 3.14 0.47 3.21
N ILE A 67 1.95 -0.15 3.09
CA ILE A 67 0.74 0.29 3.78
C ILE A 67 0.78 -0.21 5.21
N TRP A 68 0.78 0.74 6.15
CA TRP A 68 0.51 0.44 7.55
C TRP A 68 -0.25 1.59 8.19
N VAL A 69 -1.12 1.24 9.14
CA VAL A 69 -1.92 2.16 9.93
C VAL A 69 -1.67 1.80 11.39
N ALA A 70 -1.42 2.79 12.23
CA ALA A 70 -1.24 2.60 13.67
C ALA A 70 -2.48 1.92 14.27
N GLU A 71 -2.26 0.97 15.16
CA GLU A 71 -3.23 0.02 15.70
C GLU A 71 -4.53 0.67 16.16
N LYS A 72 -4.46 1.79 16.90
CA LYS A 72 -5.64 2.55 17.36
C LYS A 72 -6.55 3.09 16.24
N PHE A 73 -6.04 3.17 15.01
CA PHE A 73 -6.75 3.66 13.82
C PHE A 73 -7.08 2.54 12.82
N GLN A 74 -6.66 1.30 13.07
CA GLN A 74 -7.01 0.17 12.21
C GLN A 74 -8.53 -0.11 12.27
N GLY A 75 -9.06 -0.76 11.23
CA GLY A 75 -10.50 -1.06 11.12
C GLY A 75 -11.38 0.15 10.77
N ARG A 76 -10.84 1.37 10.72
CA ARG A 76 -11.60 2.61 10.45
C ARG A 76 -11.61 3.06 8.98
N GLY A 77 -11.09 2.22 8.07
CA GLY A 77 -11.08 2.50 6.63
C GLY A 77 -9.92 3.34 6.11
N TYR A 78 -9.03 3.87 6.97
CA TYR A 78 -7.91 4.72 6.55
C TYR A 78 -6.98 4.09 5.50
N ALA A 79 -6.69 2.80 5.61
CA ALA A 79 -5.85 2.12 4.63
C ALA A 79 -6.51 2.10 3.23
N ALA A 80 -7.84 1.98 3.16
CA ALA A 80 -8.58 2.02 1.90
C ALA A 80 -8.65 3.42 1.33
N GLU A 81 -8.95 4.42 2.16
CA GLU A 81 -8.96 5.83 1.74
C GLU A 81 -7.59 6.25 1.20
N ALA A 82 -6.50 5.99 1.94
CA ALA A 82 -5.16 6.37 1.52
C ALA A 82 -4.72 5.64 0.23
N SER A 83 -4.96 4.34 0.14
CA SER A 83 -4.62 3.57 -1.07
C SER A 83 -5.43 4.01 -2.29
N GLY A 84 -6.73 4.26 -2.09
CA GLY A 84 -7.61 4.77 -3.12
C GLY A 84 -7.22 6.16 -3.61
N LEU A 85 -6.82 7.08 -2.71
CA LEU A 85 -6.31 8.40 -3.08
C LEU A 85 -5.01 8.30 -3.91
N LEU A 86 -4.12 7.36 -3.60
CA LEU A 86 -2.94 7.11 -4.43
C LEU A 86 -3.31 6.53 -5.80
N LEU A 87 -4.26 5.59 -5.87
CA LEU A 87 -4.77 5.10 -7.16
C LEU A 87 -5.38 6.24 -7.97
N TRP A 88 -6.22 7.07 -7.35
CA TRP A 88 -6.77 8.27 -7.99
C TRP A 88 -5.68 9.18 -8.54
N HIS A 89 -4.66 9.48 -7.72
CA HIS A 89 -3.54 10.30 -8.17
C HIS A 89 -2.76 9.67 -9.33
N ALA A 90 -2.50 8.36 -9.25
CA ALA A 90 -1.80 7.61 -10.28
C ALA A 90 -2.48 7.71 -11.66
N PHE A 91 -3.80 7.50 -11.71
CA PHE A 91 -4.53 7.48 -12.98
C PHE A 91 -4.96 8.89 -13.43
N ARG A 92 -5.47 9.72 -12.53
CA ARG A 92 -6.02 11.04 -12.88
C ARG A 92 -4.96 12.11 -13.10
N ASN A 93 -3.87 12.09 -12.33
CA ASN A 93 -2.85 13.15 -12.39
C ASN A 93 -1.55 12.70 -13.05
N LEU A 94 -1.11 11.47 -12.76
CA LEU A 94 0.14 10.94 -13.30
C LEU A 94 -0.05 10.19 -14.62
N HIS A 95 -1.30 9.90 -14.99
CA HIS A 95 -1.66 9.16 -16.20
C HIS A 95 -0.88 7.83 -16.34
N LEU A 96 -0.70 7.13 -15.20
CA LEU A 96 -0.15 5.79 -15.19
C LEU A 96 -1.12 4.85 -15.92
N ARG A 97 -0.57 3.86 -16.62
CA ARG A 97 -1.35 2.79 -17.29
C ARG A 97 -1.53 1.57 -16.41
N ARG A 98 -0.67 1.41 -15.40
CA ARG A 98 -0.67 0.23 -14.53
C ARG A 98 -0.20 0.57 -13.12
N VAL A 99 -0.98 0.14 -12.13
CA VAL A 99 -0.58 0.18 -10.73
C VAL A 99 -0.66 -1.22 -10.14
N GLU A 100 0.46 -1.71 -9.63
CA GLU A 100 0.57 -3.05 -9.03
C GLU A 100 0.31 -3.04 -7.53
N TRP A 101 -0.04 -4.19 -6.99
CA TRP A 101 -0.10 -4.46 -5.56
C TRP A 101 0.40 -5.88 -5.28
N LYS A 102 1.25 -6.05 -4.27
CA LYS A 102 1.83 -7.35 -3.90
C LYS A 102 1.56 -7.69 -2.44
N ALA A 103 0.69 -8.65 -2.21
CA ALA A 103 0.40 -9.15 -0.87
C ALA A 103 1.16 -10.46 -0.59
N HIS A 104 1.58 -10.67 0.66
CA HIS A 104 1.98 -12.00 1.11
C HIS A 104 0.75 -12.93 1.13
N HIS A 105 0.87 -14.19 0.70
CA HIS A 105 -0.27 -15.14 0.65
C HIS A 105 -0.97 -15.39 2.00
N LYS A 106 -0.25 -15.23 3.11
CA LYS A 106 -0.83 -15.25 4.47
C LYS A 106 -1.37 -13.90 4.98
N ASN A 107 -1.15 -12.79 4.27
CA ASN A 107 -1.61 -11.46 4.67
C ASN A 107 -3.04 -11.21 4.16
N VAL A 108 -4.01 -11.89 4.77
CA VAL A 108 -5.44 -11.77 4.44
C VAL A 108 -5.94 -10.33 4.51
N PRO A 109 -5.57 -9.49 5.51
CA PRO A 109 -5.99 -8.08 5.53
C PRO A 109 -5.58 -7.29 4.29
N SER A 110 -4.35 -7.48 3.79
CA SER A 110 -3.88 -6.81 2.57
C SER A 110 -4.61 -7.31 1.31
N GLN A 111 -4.91 -8.61 1.23
CA GLN A 111 -5.67 -9.19 0.12
C GLN A 111 -7.11 -8.67 0.08
N ASN A 112 -7.76 -8.63 1.25
CA ASN A 112 -9.11 -8.07 1.39
C ASN A 112 -9.15 -6.60 1.01
N LEU A 113 -8.12 -5.83 1.37
CA LEU A 113 -8.02 -4.43 1.00
C LEU A 113 -7.90 -4.23 -0.52
N ALA A 114 -7.01 -4.98 -1.17
CA ALA A 114 -6.86 -4.96 -2.63
C ALA A 114 -8.19 -5.31 -3.33
N THR A 115 -8.82 -6.39 -2.91
CA THR A 115 -10.10 -6.85 -3.46
C THR A 115 -11.22 -5.83 -3.25
N LYS A 116 -11.30 -5.23 -2.06
CA LYS A 116 -12.32 -4.21 -1.73
C LYS A 116 -12.20 -2.96 -2.58
N LEU A 117 -10.99 -2.60 -2.99
CA LEU A 117 -10.73 -1.48 -3.89
C LEU A 117 -11.00 -1.83 -5.36
N GLY A 118 -11.23 -3.11 -5.69
CA GLY A 118 -11.41 -3.55 -7.08
C GLY A 118 -10.08 -3.81 -7.81
N VAL A 119 -8.98 -3.97 -7.07
CA VAL A 119 -7.69 -4.38 -7.65
C VAL A 119 -7.78 -5.86 -8.05
N VAL A 120 -7.42 -6.18 -9.29
CA VAL A 120 -7.62 -7.50 -9.90
C VAL A 120 -6.43 -8.41 -9.57
N HIS A 121 -6.69 -9.63 -9.11
CA HIS A 121 -5.65 -10.64 -8.89
C HIS A 121 -5.20 -11.25 -10.22
N GLU A 122 -3.90 -11.24 -10.48
CA GLU A 122 -3.31 -11.74 -11.74
C GLU A 122 -2.57 -13.08 -11.58
N GLY A 123 -2.12 -13.40 -10.37
CA GLY A 123 -1.43 -14.66 -10.13
C GLY A 123 -0.60 -14.70 -8.86
N THR A 124 -0.07 -15.89 -8.58
CA THR A 124 0.78 -16.13 -7.40
C THR A 124 2.17 -16.56 -7.83
N PHE A 125 3.18 -15.80 -7.39
CA PHE A 125 4.57 -16.18 -7.56
C PHE A 125 5.02 -16.97 -6.33
N ARG A 126 5.22 -18.27 -6.52
CA ARG A 126 5.68 -19.19 -5.47
C ARG A 126 7.16 -18.96 -5.17
N LYS A 127 7.55 -18.98 -3.90
CA LYS A 127 8.91 -18.70 -3.41
C LYS A 127 9.49 -17.39 -3.96
N HIS A 128 8.64 -16.38 -4.15
CA HIS A 128 9.04 -15.09 -4.71
C HIS A 128 10.11 -14.38 -3.87
N MET A 129 10.05 -14.49 -2.53
CA MET A 129 11.03 -13.89 -1.63
C MET A 129 11.37 -14.81 -0.46
N PHE A 130 12.51 -14.53 0.18
CA PHE A 130 12.88 -15.11 1.47
C PHE A 130 13.36 -13.98 2.40
N PHE A 131 12.67 -13.77 3.51
CA PHE A 131 13.04 -12.77 4.52
C PHE A 131 12.57 -13.23 5.90
N LYS A 132 13.27 -12.77 6.96
CA LYS A 132 12.95 -13.13 8.35
C LYS A 132 12.89 -14.65 8.59
N GLY A 133 13.71 -15.41 7.86
CA GLY A 133 13.77 -16.87 7.95
C GLY A 133 12.60 -17.61 7.31
N GLU A 134 11.67 -16.91 6.63
CA GLU A 134 10.49 -17.51 6.01
C GLU A 134 10.47 -17.29 4.48
N SER A 135 9.94 -18.30 3.77
CA SER A 135 9.64 -18.16 2.35
C SER A 135 8.29 -17.47 2.14
N ARG A 136 8.24 -16.55 1.19
CA ARG A 136 7.04 -15.81 0.79
C ARG A 136 6.59 -16.23 -0.60
N ASP A 137 5.36 -16.71 -0.68
CA ASP A 137 4.56 -16.63 -1.90
C ASP A 137 3.88 -15.26 -1.95
N SER A 138 3.96 -14.60 -3.12
CA SER A 138 3.34 -13.30 -3.36
C SER A 138 2.14 -13.44 -4.29
N LEU A 139 1.01 -12.90 -3.86
CA LEU A 139 -0.13 -12.67 -4.74
C LEU A 139 0.07 -11.31 -5.40
N PHE A 140 0.04 -11.30 -6.72
CA PHE A 140 0.17 -10.13 -7.56
C PHE A 140 -1.22 -9.68 -8.00
N TYR A 141 -1.45 -8.39 -7.87
CA TYR A 141 -2.65 -7.74 -8.31
C TYR A 141 -2.29 -6.50 -9.12
N SER A 142 -3.24 -6.01 -9.91
CA SER A 142 -3.09 -4.75 -10.64
C SER A 142 -4.42 -3.99 -10.79
N VAL A 143 -4.27 -2.70 -11.09
CA VAL A 143 -5.27 -1.88 -11.76
C VAL A 143 -4.62 -1.39 -13.04
N ILE A 144 -5.34 -1.45 -14.15
CA ILE A 144 -4.97 -0.78 -15.40
C ILE A 144 -5.87 0.44 -15.62
N ASP A 145 -5.44 1.35 -16.48
CA ASP A 145 -6.17 2.57 -16.81
C ASP A 145 -7.58 2.30 -17.33
N ASP A 146 -7.75 1.28 -18.17
CA ASP A 146 -9.06 0.85 -18.70
C ASP A 146 -10.06 0.44 -17.59
N ASP A 147 -9.57 -0.11 -16.48
CA ASP A 147 -10.40 -0.63 -15.39
C ASP A 147 -10.59 0.39 -14.24
N TYR A 148 -9.90 1.53 -14.30
CA TYR A 148 -9.82 2.45 -13.16
C TYR A 148 -11.19 3.04 -12.76
N GLU A 149 -12.12 3.23 -13.70
CA GLU A 149 -13.47 3.73 -13.37
C GLU A 149 -14.21 2.82 -12.36
N HIS A 150 -13.97 1.50 -12.41
CA HIS A 150 -14.56 0.58 -11.45
C HIS A 150 -13.97 0.77 -10.04
N VAL A 151 -12.66 0.94 -9.97
CA VAL A 151 -11.92 1.22 -8.73
C VAL A 151 -12.36 2.55 -8.11
N GLU A 152 -12.55 3.58 -8.93
CA GLU A 152 -13.01 4.90 -8.49
C GLU A 152 -14.41 4.82 -7.86
N LYS A 153 -15.35 4.11 -8.50
CA LYS A 153 -16.69 3.88 -7.93
C LYS A 153 -16.63 3.12 -6.59
N ASN A 154 -15.75 2.13 -6.46
CA ASN A 154 -15.55 1.41 -5.21
C ASN A 154 -14.99 2.34 -4.11
N LEU A 155 -14.05 3.21 -4.46
CA LEU A 155 -13.51 4.21 -3.54
C LEU A 155 -14.59 5.16 -3.04
N ASP A 156 -15.42 5.71 -3.94
CA ASP A 156 -16.51 6.62 -3.58
C ASP A 156 -17.51 5.96 -2.62
N ASN A 157 -17.84 4.68 -2.84
CA ASN A 157 -18.68 3.90 -1.93
C ASN A 157 -18.05 3.70 -0.54
N ILE A 158 -16.73 3.56 -0.47
CA ILE A 158 -16.00 3.42 0.80
C ILE A 158 -15.98 4.74 1.57
N VAL A 159 -15.72 5.85 0.86
CA VAL A 159 -15.61 7.18 1.46
C VAL A 159 -16.99 7.69 1.91
N SER A 160 -18.03 7.51 1.09
CA SER A 160 -19.40 7.94 1.41
C SER A 160 -19.95 7.26 2.67
N ARG A 161 -19.79 5.94 2.80
CA ARG A 161 -20.21 5.17 4.00
C ARG A 161 -19.53 5.59 5.30
N ARG A 162 -18.42 6.32 5.22
CA ARG A 162 -17.68 6.80 6.40
C ARG A 162 -18.08 8.22 6.80
N ARG A 163 -18.68 8.99 5.88
CA ARG A 163 -19.21 10.34 6.14
C ARG A 163 -20.66 10.31 6.64
N ALA A 164 -21.38 9.23 6.38
CA ALA A 164 -22.70 8.94 6.95
C ALA A 164 -22.56 8.42 8.38
#